data_AF-A0A969C0T9-F1
#
_entry.id   AF-A0A969C0T9-F1
#
_cell.length_a   1.000
_cell.length_b   1.000
_cell.length_c   1.000
_cell.angle_alpha   90.00
_cell.angle_beta   90.00
_cell.angle_gamma   90.00
#
_symmetry.space_group_name_H-M   'P 1'
#
loop_
_entity.id
_entity.type
_entity.pdbx_description
1 polymer ?
#
loop_
_entity_poly.entity_id
_entity_poly.type
_entity_poly.pdbx_seq_one_letter_code
_entity_poly.pdbx_strand_id
1 'polypeptide(L)' 'MVREEKLTQALQAFESKLPKGYSAEEKALQRADFFADRQMGSDVLQVLFAVEKPSVEFVQARQVYLKKLCP' A
#
# COMPACT_ATOMS: atom_id res chain seq x y z
N MET A 1 16.51 -12.47 5.03
CA MET A 1 17.43 -11.32 4.90
C MET A 1 17.52 -10.78 3.46
N VAL A 2 18.15 -11.45 2.48
CA VAL A 2 18.32 -10.89 1.11
C VAL A 2 17.01 -10.52 0.38
N ARG A 3 15.91 -11.22 0.66
CA ARG A 3 14.60 -10.98 0.02
C ARG A 3 13.90 -9.71 0.55
N GLU A 4 14.00 -9.45 1.84
CA GLU A 4 13.36 -8.29 2.50
C GLU A 4 14.08 -6.98 2.16
N GLU A 5 15.41 -7.01 2.08
CA GLU A 5 16.21 -5.86 1.65
C GLU A 5 15.86 -5.45 0.21
N LYS A 6 15.74 -6.42 -0.71
CA LYS A 6 15.34 -6.16 -2.10
C LYS A 6 13.94 -5.59 -2.21
N LEU A 7 13.00 -6.09 -1.40
CA LEU A 7 11.63 -5.58 -1.35
C LEU A 7 11.59 -4.13 -0.84
N THR A 8 12.36 -3.84 0.21
CA THR A 8 12.48 -2.52 0.82
C THR A 8 13.09 -1.51 -0.16
N GLN A 9 14.15 -1.89 -0.87
CA GLN A 9 14.77 -1.06 -1.92
C GLN A 9 13.80 -0.81 -3.08
N ALA A 10 13.06 -1.83 -3.52
CA ALA A 10 12.07 -1.68 -4.58
C ALA A 10 10.92 -0.75 -4.17
N LEU A 11 10.46 -0.84 -2.92
CA LEU A 11 9.44 0.06 -2.37
C LEU A 11 9.96 1.50 -2.27
N GLN A 12 11.17 1.70 -1.77
CA GLN A 12 11.79 3.04 -1.71
C GLN A 12 12.00 3.66 -3.09
N ALA A 13 12.45 2.87 -4.07
CA ALA A 13 12.63 3.32 -5.45
C ALA A 13 11.29 3.61 -6.16
N PHE A 14 10.21 2.97 -5.71
CA PHE A 14 8.87 3.27 -6.16
C PHE A 14 8.35 4.57 -5.51
N GLU A 15 8.51 4.72 -4.20
CA GLU A 15 8.11 5.91 -3.46
C GLU A 15 8.84 7.18 -3.89
N SER A 16 10.11 7.07 -4.29
CA SER A 16 10.90 8.22 -4.78
C SER A 16 10.40 8.79 -6.11
N LYS A 17 9.60 8.03 -6.86
CA LYS A 17 8.95 8.47 -8.10
C LYS A 17 7.60 9.13 -7.87
N LEU A 18 7.06 9.05 -6.66
CA LEU A 18 5.78 9.68 -6.32
C LEU A 18 5.95 11.20 -6.22
N PRO A 19 4.95 11.99 -6.66
CA PRO A 19 5.03 13.44 -6.62
C PRO A 19 5.14 13.96 -5.17
N LYS A 20 5.88 15.07 -5.01
CA LYS A 20 6.01 15.77 -3.73
C LYS A 20 4.65 16.39 -3.36
N GLY A 21 4.15 16.07 -2.16
CA GLY A 21 2.80 16.46 -1.71
C GLY A 21 1.82 15.29 -1.55
N TYR A 22 2.29 14.07 -1.78
CA TYR A 22 1.53 12.84 -1.57
C TYR A 22 0.94 12.77 -0.14
N SER A 23 -0.38 12.62 -0.04
CA SER A 23 -1.05 12.38 1.23
C SER A 23 -0.71 10.99 1.79
N ALA A 24 -0.90 10.81 3.09
CA ALA A 24 -0.68 9.53 3.74
C ALA A 24 -1.58 8.42 3.16
N GLU A 25 -2.79 8.78 2.74
CA GLU A 25 -3.77 7.88 2.12
C GLU A 25 -3.34 7.46 0.71
N GLU A 26 -2.98 8.43 -0.14
CA GLU A 26 -2.46 8.11 -1.48
C GLU A 26 -1.22 7.24 -1.37
N LYS A 27 -0.33 7.53 -0.41
CA LYS A 27 0.85 6.70 -0.15
C LYS A 27 0.45 5.28 0.24
N ALA A 28 -0.55 5.11 1.09
CA ALA A 28 -1.04 3.79 1.49
C ALA A 28 -1.69 3.02 0.33
N LEU A 29 -2.45 3.68 -0.55
CA LEU A 29 -3.00 3.06 -1.76
C LEU A 29 -1.90 2.61 -2.72
N GLN A 30 -0.92 3.46 -2.99
CA GLN A 30 0.19 3.11 -3.89
C GLN A 30 1.04 1.97 -3.33
N ARG A 31 1.28 1.93 -2.01
CA ARG A 31 1.92 0.79 -1.35
C ARG A 31 1.06 -0.47 -1.45
N ALA A 32 -0.25 -0.34 -1.26
CA ALA A 32 -1.20 -1.44 -1.39
C ALA A 32 -1.15 -2.05 -2.80
N ASP A 33 -1.14 -1.24 -3.85
CA ASP A 33 -0.99 -1.72 -5.23
C ASP A 33 0.35 -2.44 -5.44
N PHE A 34 1.45 -1.85 -4.96
CA PHE A 34 2.77 -2.45 -5.06
C PHE A 34 2.84 -3.86 -4.43
N PHE A 35 2.20 -4.05 -3.27
CA PHE A 35 2.14 -5.35 -2.60
C PHE A 35 1.12 -6.30 -3.23
N ALA A 36 0.00 -5.78 -3.73
CA ALA A 36 -1.02 -6.58 -4.40
C ALA A 36 -0.48 -7.24 -5.68
N ASP A 37 0.28 -6.51 -6.50
CA ASP A 37 0.94 -7.02 -7.71
C ASP A 37 1.92 -8.18 -7.43
N ARG A 38 2.42 -8.25 -6.19
CA ARG A 38 3.36 -9.27 -5.71
C ARG A 38 2.67 -10.39 -4.93
N GLN A 39 1.34 -10.41 -4.92
CA GLN A 39 0.51 -11.36 -4.15
C GLN A 39 0.79 -11.33 -2.64
N MET A 40 1.21 -10.19 -2.12
CA MET A 40 1.56 -9.99 -0.71
C MET A 40 0.36 -9.44 0.08
N GLY A 41 -0.71 -10.23 0.18
CA GLY A 41 -2.00 -9.78 0.73
C GLY A 41 -1.92 -9.24 2.16
N SER A 42 -1.11 -9.85 3.04
CA SER A 42 -0.91 -9.37 4.41
C SER A 42 -0.29 -7.97 4.45
N ASP A 43 0.71 -7.70 3.62
CA ASP A 43 1.36 -6.39 3.52
C ASP A 43 0.41 -5.33 2.96
N VAL A 44 -0.47 -5.71 2.01
CA VAL A 44 -1.54 -4.83 1.52
C VAL A 44 -2.44 -4.37 2.68
N LEU A 45 -2.88 -5.31 3.52
CA LEU A 45 -3.70 -4.96 4.68
C LEU A 45 -2.92 -4.09 5.67
N GLN A 46 -1.67 -4.44 5.96
CA GLN A 46 -0.84 -3.70 6.89
C GLN A 46 -0.71 -2.22 6.50
N VAL A 47 -0.42 -1.93 5.22
CA VAL A 47 -0.26 -0.53 4.77
C VAL A 47 -1.58 0.22 4.69
N LEU A 48 -2.67 -0.44 4.29
CA LEU A 48 -3.98 0.17 4.25
C LEU A 48 -4.45 0.58 5.65
N PHE A 49 -4.31 -0.30 6.63
CA PHE A 49 -4.77 -0.07 8.01
C PHE A 49 -3.80 0.76 8.87
N ALA A 50 -2.58 1.03 8.40
CA ALA A 50 -1.63 1.93 9.08
C ALA A 50 -2.03 3.42 9.03
N VAL A 51 -2.99 3.80 8.19
CA VAL A 51 -3.50 5.19 8.17
C VAL A 51 -4.43 5.41 9.37
N GLU A 52 -3.97 6.22 10.33
CA GLU A 52 -4.63 6.45 11.63
C GLU A 52 -5.98 7.18 11.53
N LYS A 53 -6.10 8.15 10.62
CA LYS A 53 -7.30 8.97 10.44
C LYS A 53 -7.76 8.92 8.99
N PRO A 54 -8.31 7.79 8.54
CA PRO A 54 -8.72 7.61 7.17
C PRO A 54 -9.95 8.47 6.84
N SER A 55 -9.93 9.12 5.69
CA SER A 55 -11.07 9.76 5.05
C SER A 55 -12.15 8.74 4.69
N VAL A 56 -13.37 9.21 4.45
CA VAL A 56 -14.49 8.35 4.05
C VAL A 56 -14.18 7.69 2.70
N GLU A 57 -13.58 8.45 1.78
CA GLU A 57 -13.14 8.02 0.46
C GLU A 57 -12.10 6.90 0.57
N PHE A 58 -11.13 7.04 1.47
CA PHE A 58 -10.11 6.02 1.68
C PHE A 58 -10.67 4.75 2.32
N VAL A 59 -11.64 4.86 3.23
CA VAL A 59 -12.35 3.67 3.78
C VAL A 59 -13.07 2.90 2.68
N GLN A 60 -13.71 3.58 1.73
CA GLN A 60 -14.33 2.93 0.57
C GLN A 60 -13.29 2.25 -0.32
N ALA A 61 -12.16 2.91 -0.59
CA ALA A 61 -11.05 2.31 -1.34
C ALA A 61 -10.52 1.04 -0.66
N ARG A 62 -10.33 1.05 0.68
CA ARG A 62 -9.92 -0.13 1.45
C ARG A 62 -10.85 -1.33 1.24
N GLN A 63 -12.16 -1.11 1.21
CA GLN A 63 -13.14 -2.18 0.98
C GLN A 63 -12.98 -2.85 -0.40
N VAL A 64 -12.57 -2.09 -1.42
CA VAL A 64 -12.27 -2.64 -2.74
C VAL A 64 -11.08 -3.59 -2.69
N TYR A 65 -10.00 -3.22 -1.98
CA TYR A 65 -8.85 -4.12 -1.80
C TYR A 65 -9.22 -5.38 -1.01
N LEU A 66 -10.01 -5.24 0.06
CA LEU A 66 -10.46 -6.38 0.85
C LEU A 66 -11.20 -7.41 -0.01
N LYS A 67 -12.10 -6.97 -0.90
CA LYS A 67 -12.80 -7.86 -1.84
C LYS A 67 -11.88 -8.53 -2.86
N LYS A 68 -10.81 -7.87 -3.27
CA LYS A 68 -9.82 -8.44 -4.21
C LYS A 68 -8.93 -9.49 -3.54
N LEU A 69 -8.63 -9.32 -2.26
CA LEU A 69 -7.73 -10.18 -1.50
C LEU A 69 -8.43 -11.39 -0.86
N CYS A 70 -9.72 -11.26 -0.54
CA CYS A 70 -10.55 -12.31 0.06
C CYS A 70 -11.73 -12.64 -0.87
N PRO A 71 -11.52 -13.39 -1.96
CA PRO A 71 -12.59 -13.85 -2.85
C PRO A 71 -13.55 -14.85 -2.17
#